data_AF-A0A7V3NIV7-F1
#
_entry.id   AF-A0A7V3NIV7-F1
#
_cell.length_a   1.000
_cell.length_b   1.000
_cell.length_c   1.000
_cell.angle_alpha   90.00
_cell.angle_beta   90.00
_cell.angle_gamma   90.00
#
_symmetry.space_group_name_H-M   'P 1'
#
loop_
_entity.id
_entity.type
_entity.pdbx_description
1 polymer ?
#
loop_
_entity_poly.entity_id
_entity_poly.type
_entity_poly.pdbx_seq_one_letter_code
_entity_poly.pdbx_strand_id
1 'polypeptide(L)' 'MSHIWQNNLSKHHLVVSDYFTILVDSGAEGPTIGRLHGFIRESGYEPWGKHHEIYLSDPRRTAPEKLKTVLRQPVRKQA' A
#
# COMPACT_ATOMS: atom_id res chain seq x y z
N MET A 1 16.67 -12.16 12.77
CA MET A 1 15.64 -12.07 13.84
C MET A 1 14.52 -11.16 13.37
N SER A 2 13.58 -11.68 12.58
CA SER A 2 12.39 -10.95 12.12
C SER A 2 11.16 -11.75 12.54
N HIS A 3 10.65 -11.44 13.72
CA HIS A 3 9.40 -11.98 14.26
C HIS A 3 8.69 -10.84 14.94
N ILE A 4 7.79 -10.15 14.23
CA ILE A 4 6.60 -9.52 14.85
C ILE A 4 5.50 -9.50 13.78
N TRP A 5 4.56 -10.44 13.91
CA TRP A 5 3.19 -10.29 13.43
C TRP A 5 2.29 -10.35 14.67
N GLN A 6 1.25 -9.51 14.69
CA GLN A 6 0.23 -9.30 15.74
C GLN A 6 0.69 -8.54 17.01
N ASN A 7 0.37 -7.24 17.09
CA ASN A 7 -0.62 -6.80 18.08
C ASN A 7 -1.06 -5.34 17.89
N ASN A 8 -2.37 -5.15 18.11
CA ASN A 8 -3.06 -3.93 18.50
C ASN A 8 -3.64 -3.00 17.41
N LEU A 9 -4.96 -2.84 17.53
CA LEU A 9 -5.84 -1.94 16.83
C LEU A 9 -5.63 -0.50 17.34
N SER A 10 -4.67 0.22 16.78
CA SER A 10 -4.69 1.68 16.80
C SER A 10 -3.77 2.24 15.71
N LYS A 11 -4.37 3.02 14.80
CA LYS A 11 -3.76 4.03 13.92
C LYS A 11 -2.22 4.14 13.96
N HIS A 12 -1.45 3.32 13.24
CA HIS A 12 -0.01 3.59 13.06
C HIS A 12 0.49 3.23 11.66
N HIS A 13 0.77 4.28 10.89
CA HIS A 13 1.61 4.29 9.71
C HIS A 13 3.01 3.78 10.08
N LEU A 14 3.31 2.53 9.76
CA LEU A 14 4.67 2.02 9.83
C LEU A 14 5.38 2.42 8.53
N VAL A 15 6.11 3.52 8.55
CA VAL A 15 7.14 3.79 7.53
C VAL A 15 8.26 2.80 7.79
N VAL A 16 8.14 1.61 7.20
CA VAL A 16 9.28 0.69 7.10
C VAL A 16 10.18 1.27 6.01
N SER A 17 11.11 2.12 6.45
CA SER A 17 12.19 2.77 5.69
C SER A 17 11.76 3.75 4.59
N ASP A 18 11.10 3.31 3.50
CA ASP A 18 10.94 4.16 2.30
C ASP A 18 9.65 3.86 1.52
N TYR A 19 8.68 3.17 2.14
CA TYR A 19 7.49 2.69 1.44
C TYR A 19 6.21 2.98 2.20
N PHE A 20 5.20 3.41 1.45
CA PHE A 20 3.82 3.42 1.89
C PHE A 20 3.10 2.19 1.31
N THR A 21 2.41 1.41 2.14
CA THR A 21 1.79 0.13 1.74
C THR A 21 0.29 0.16 2.01
N ILE A 22 -0.51 -0.20 1.01
CA ILE A 22 -1.97 -0.33 1.12
C ILE A 22 -2.44 -1.63 0.49
N LEU A 23 -3.54 -2.18 1.01
CA LEU A 23 -4.22 -3.31 0.42
C LEU A 23 -5.43 -2.79 -0.37
N VAL A 24 -5.52 -3.18 -1.64
CA VAL A 24 -6.55 -2.72 -2.59
C VAL A 24 -7.30 -3.90 -3.18
N ASP A 25 -8.56 -3.64 -3.55
CA ASP A 25 -9.33 -4.54 -4.40
C ASP A 25 -8.98 -4.27 -5.86
N SER A 26 -8.82 -5.33 -6.66
CA SER A 26 -8.33 -5.22 -8.05
C SER A 26 -9.21 -4.31 -8.94
N GLY A 27 -10.52 -4.20 -8.66
CA GLY A 27 -11.42 -3.33 -9.41
C GLY A 27 -11.32 -1.82 -9.10
N ALA A 28 -10.53 -1.41 -8.10
CA ALA A 28 -10.50 -0.05 -7.57
C ALA A 28 -9.11 0.61 -7.60
N GLU A 29 -8.16 0.07 -8.35
CA GLU A 29 -6.74 0.48 -8.32
C GLU A 29 -6.54 1.97 -8.67
N GLY A 30 -7.12 2.45 -9.78
CA GLY A 30 -6.96 3.84 -10.24
C GLY A 30 -7.35 4.91 -9.21
N PRO A 31 -8.60 4.93 -8.70
CA PRO A 31 -9.02 5.87 -7.67
C PRO A 31 -8.23 5.72 -6.36
N THR A 32 -7.77 4.51 -6.06
CA THR A 32 -7.06 4.22 -4.81
C THR A 32 -5.63 4.75 -4.83
N ILE A 33 -4.95 4.74 -5.98
CA ILE A 33 -3.63 5.37 -6.16
C ILE A 33 -3.72 6.89 -5.96
N GLY A 34 -4.75 7.54 -6.50
CA GLY A 34 -4.94 8.98 -6.31
C GLY A 34 -5.09 9.37 -4.85
N ARG A 35 -5.89 8.61 -4.09
CA ARG A 35 -6.04 8.78 -2.63
C ARG A 35 -4.75 8.51 -1.88
N LEU A 36 -4.02 7.47 -2.25
CA LEU A 36 -2.70 7.15 -1.71
C LEU A 36 -1.72 8.32 -1.88
N HIS A 37 -1.67 8.90 -3.08
CA HIS A 37 -0.82 10.07 -3.36
C HIS A 37 -1.21 11.32 -2.59
N GLY A 38 -2.51 11.53 -2.33
CA GLY A 38 -2.98 12.60 -1.45
C GLY A 38 -2.50 12.38 -0.01
N PHE A 39 -2.73 11.18 0.50
CA PHE A 39 -2.33 10.79 1.85
C PHE A 39 -0.80 10.90 2.07
N ILE A 40 0.01 10.46 1.09
CA ILE A 40 1.48 10.56 1.14
C ILE A 40 1.91 12.03 1.31
N ARG A 41 1.28 12.94 0.55
CA ARG A 41 1.57 14.38 0.64
C ARG A 41 1.16 14.99 1.98
N GLU A 42 -0.04 14.66 2.46
CA GLU A 42 -0.53 15.09 3.77
C GLU A 42 0.37 14.61 4.92
N SER A 43 1.06 13.49 4.71
CA SER A 43 2.01 12.92 5.68
C SER A 43 3.42 13.54 5.62
N GLY A 44 3.67 14.55 4.78
CA GLY A 44 4.98 15.21 4.63
C GLY A 44 5.98 14.44 3.76
N TYR A 45 5.49 13.52 2.93
CA TYR A 45 6.31 12.75 1.99
C TYR A 45 5.88 13.04 0.55
N GLU A 46 6.70 12.64 -0.40
CA GLU A 46 6.35 12.64 -1.82
C GLU A 46 6.57 11.24 -2.40
N PRO A 47 5.69 10.78 -3.30
CA PRO A 47 5.89 9.51 -4.00
C PRO A 47 7.16 9.60 -4.84
N TRP A 48 7.98 8.57 -4.75
CA TRP A 48 9.22 8.44 -5.50
C TRP A 48 9.19 7.12 -6.28
N GLY A 49 9.55 7.15 -7.57
CA GLY A 49 9.54 5.95 -8.43
C GLY A 49 8.14 5.38 -8.70
N LYS A 50 8.12 4.17 -9.29
CA LYS A 50 6.88 3.44 -9.59
C LYS A 50 6.41 2.67 -8.35
N HIS A 51 5.10 2.55 -8.18
CA HIS A 51 4.53 1.63 -7.21
C HIS A 51 4.75 0.17 -7.65
N HIS A 52 4.88 -0.70 -6.66
CA HIS A 52 4.93 -2.14 -6.86
C HIS A 52 3.59 -2.78 -6.47
N GLU A 53 3.13 -3.70 -7.29
CA GLU A 53 1.91 -4.46 -7.07
C GLU A 53 2.27 -5.89 -6.69
N ILE A 54 1.74 -6.37 -5.58
CA ILE A 54 1.91 -7.74 -5.13
C ILE A 54 0.51 -8.36 -5.05
N TYR A 55 0.20 -9.23 -6.00
CA TYR A 55 -1.07 -9.96 -6.02
C TYR A 55 -1.03 -11.07 -4.94
N LEU A 56 -1.94 -10.98 -3.97
CA LEU A 56 -2.04 -11.98 -2.89
C LEU A 56 -2.88 -13.20 -3.29
N SER A 57 -3.74 -13.04 -4.29
CA SER A 57 -4.65 -14.07 -4.79
C SER A 57 -4.34 -14.41 -6.24
N ASP A 58 -4.47 -15.68 -6.65
CA ASP A 58 -4.33 -16.09 -8.07
C ASP A 58 -5.56 -15.60 -8.86
N PRO A 59 -5.40 -14.67 -9.83
CA PRO A 59 -6.51 -14.10 -10.59
C PRO A 59 -7.29 -15.13 -11.42
N ARG A 60 -6.73 -16.31 -11.67
CA ARG A 60 -7.39 -17.39 -12.43
C ARG A 60 -8.30 -18.27 -11.57
N ARG A 61 -8.17 -18.18 -10.24
CA ARG A 61 -8.84 -19.07 -9.27
C ARG A 61 -9.74 -18.34 -8.29
N THR A 62 -9.59 -17.02 -8.18
CA THR A 62 -10.30 -16.20 -7.22
C THR A 62 -11.29 -15.30 -7.96
N ALA A 63 -12.53 -15.27 -7.46
CA ALA A 63 -13.55 -14.38 -8.01
C ALA A 63 -13.09 -12.91 -7.92
N PRO A 64 -13.39 -12.06 -8.92
CA PRO A 64 -12.86 -10.69 -9.00
C PRO A 64 -13.06 -9.86 -7.73
N GLU A 65 -14.20 -10.03 -7.05
CA GLU A 65 -14.56 -9.34 -5.80
C GLU A 65 -13.74 -9.78 -4.57
N LYS A 66 -13.01 -10.90 -4.67
CA LYS A 66 -12.12 -11.43 -3.62
C LYS A 66 -10.64 -11.24 -3.94
N LEU A 67 -10.30 -10.66 -5.08
CA LEU A 67 -8.91 -10.38 -5.44
C LEU A 67 -8.35 -9.28 -4.56
N LYS A 68 -7.23 -9.59 -3.91
CA LYS A 68 -6.49 -8.64 -3.07
C LYS A 68 -5.12 -8.38 -3.70
N THR A 69 -4.81 -7.10 -3.84
CA THR A 69 -3.51 -6.62 -4.31
C THR A 69 -2.91 -5.75 -3.22
N VAL A 70 -1.63 -5.93 -2.91
CA VAL A 70 -0.88 -5.00 -2.08
C VAL A 70 -0.17 -4.01 -3.00
N LEU A 71 -0.47 -2.73 -2.86
CA LEU A 71 0.25 -1.64 -3.52
C LEU A 71 1.29 -1.08 -2.56
N ARG A 72 2.53 -0.97 -3.03
CA ARG A 72 3.65 -0.37 -2.31
C ARG A 72 4.20 0.79 -3.11
N GLN A 73 4.00 2.01 -2.64
CA GLN A 73 4.56 3.22 -3.24
C GLN A 73 5.85 3.59 -2.50
N PRO A 74 7.01 3.63 -3.18
CA PRO A 74 8.19 4.22 -2.59
C PRO A 74 7.94 5.72 -2.33
N VAL A 75 8.47 6.23 -1.22
CA VAL A 75 8.31 7.61 -0.78
C VAL A 75 9.63 8.20 -0.30
N ARG A 76 9.78 9.51 -0.40
CA ARG A 76 10.88 10.27 0.21
C ARG A 76 10.31 11.46 0.98
N LYS A 77 11.04 12.00 1.97
CA LYS A 77 10.60 13.21 2.67
C LYS A 77 10.50 14.38 1.69
N GLN A 78 9.45 15.19 1.80
CA GLN A 78 9.42 16.50 1.15
C GLN A 78 10.51 17.37 1.79
N ALA A 79 11.32 18.02 0.96
CA ALA A 79 12.34 18.98 1.38
C ALA A 79 11.72 20.31 1.82
#